data_AF-A0AAD8SMM2-F1
#
_entry.id   AF-A0AAD8SMM2-F1
#
_cell.length_a   1.000
_cell.length_b   1.000
_cell.length_c   1.000
_cell.angle_alpha   90.00
_cell.angle_beta   90.00
_cell.angle_gamma   90.00
#
_symmetry.space_group_name_H-M   'P 1'
#
loop_
_entity.id
_entity.type
_entity.pdbx_description
1 polymer ?
#
loop_
_entity_poly.entity_id
_entity_poly.type
_entity_poly.pdbx_seq_one_letter_code
_entity_poly.pdbx_strand_id
1 'polypeptide(L)'
;MKSHDCHVLMTQILPVAIRGIMDAHVRETLFGLCNFFDVISRKSVGVRQLRRLQEEIVVILCELEMYFPPAFFDVMVHLLVHIVEDIIQLGPTFLHSMMPFERMNGVIKGYVRNRARPDGSIANGFLTEECISFCTSYLEIENPVGLPVNRHLGKLAGWGHRDGSREMHVDFKGRIADFERANLVALQHIDVVDPWVVEHKTFIAKTYSDQGQQRTDGDIIKEHNSTFTRWFKDKMLTYPIDEDSSAEEKLIFALSQGAEHNLMTFQAYDINGYTFYTEEKDMKSDYQNSGVTMESYTGDVKQRYYGKIEEIWELSYAGENVPMFRVRWAKNVIKEDRHFTTMVIPEAKSKTAGAKVTAKYEPWVLASQVDQCFFITDPQKPSRVVVRRGKRSIIGMDGAANELDFDQKIPFSSPSRPDPLLLPRDCHPSSPPATVPRSASRCHPSSRRPPSLPCATPPPTDRHPSPEQRPLLDPGGQIPSTSIPLLPPVASPPRFTAGDRLSHLVCDLVLDLAAEEQHLVCDLVPDLATEEQHATLAGEARRAALDR
;
A
#
# COMPACT_ATOMS: atom_id res chain seq x y z
N MET A 1 -8.10 17.34 -4.47
CA MET A 1 -7.44 16.04 -4.17
C MET A 1 -5.96 16.22 -4.44
N LYS A 2 -5.08 15.37 -3.91
CA LYS A 2 -3.67 15.39 -4.33
C LYS A 2 -3.46 14.40 -5.47
N SER A 3 -2.32 14.51 -6.16
CA SER A 3 -1.91 13.63 -7.25
C SER A 3 -2.12 12.15 -7.01
N HIS A 4 -1.59 11.69 -5.89
CA HIS A 4 -1.73 10.31 -5.44
C HIS A 4 -3.19 9.87 -5.29
N ASP A 5 -4.08 10.76 -4.84
CA ASP A 5 -5.50 10.43 -4.69
C ASP A 5 -6.16 10.29 -6.07
N CYS A 6 -5.82 11.17 -7.03
CA CYS A 6 -6.27 11.08 -8.42
C CYS A 6 -5.80 9.78 -9.08
N HIS A 7 -4.54 9.41 -8.90
CA HIS A 7 -3.96 8.15 -9.39
C HIS A 7 -4.71 6.93 -8.85
N VAL A 8 -4.93 6.86 -7.55
CA VAL A 8 -5.66 5.74 -6.91
C VAL A 8 -7.10 5.70 -7.38
N LEU A 9 -7.77 6.86 -7.49
CA LEU A 9 -9.14 6.93 -7.99
C LEU A 9 -9.22 6.41 -9.41
N MET A 10 -8.35 6.84 -10.30
CA MET A 10 -8.39 6.48 -11.71
C MET A 10 -7.98 5.01 -11.94
N THR A 11 -6.97 4.49 -11.23
CA THR A 11 -6.52 3.10 -11.43
C THR A 11 -7.37 2.06 -10.70
N GLN A 12 -7.87 2.34 -9.50
CA GLN A 12 -8.57 1.36 -8.66
C GLN A 12 -10.09 1.53 -8.65
N ILE A 13 -10.57 2.77 -8.53
CA ILE A 13 -11.99 3.06 -8.23
C ILE A 13 -12.81 3.32 -9.48
N LEU A 14 -12.32 4.17 -10.38
CA LEU A 14 -12.97 4.58 -11.62
C LEU A 14 -13.39 3.37 -12.47
N PRO A 15 -12.56 2.32 -12.67
CA PRO A 15 -12.97 1.21 -13.50
C PRO A 15 -14.12 0.40 -12.86
N VAL A 16 -14.24 0.41 -11.52
CA VAL A 16 -15.39 -0.22 -10.85
C VAL A 16 -16.62 0.67 -11.01
N ALA A 17 -16.48 1.98 -10.81
CA ALA A 17 -17.59 2.94 -10.86
C ALA A 17 -18.28 2.97 -12.23
N ILE A 18 -17.53 2.95 -13.33
CA ILE A 18 -18.10 3.09 -14.68
C ILE A 18 -18.76 1.81 -15.20
N ARG A 19 -18.60 0.68 -14.50
CA ARG A 19 -19.00 -0.66 -14.95
C ARG A 19 -20.50 -0.79 -15.27
N GLY A 20 -21.34 -0.11 -14.50
CA GLY A 20 -22.80 -0.12 -14.68
C GLY A 20 -23.38 1.14 -15.33
N ILE A 21 -22.54 2.08 -15.77
CA ILE A 21 -22.98 3.44 -16.16
C ILE A 21 -22.79 3.70 -17.65
N MET A 22 -21.65 3.27 -18.22
CA MET A 22 -21.27 3.61 -19.60
C MET A 22 -21.49 2.45 -20.57
N ASP A 23 -21.65 2.78 -21.85
CA ASP A 23 -21.71 1.80 -22.94
C ASP A 23 -20.43 0.97 -23.01
N ALA A 24 -20.57 -0.28 -23.49
CA ALA A 24 -19.49 -1.26 -23.46
C ALA A 24 -18.22 -0.75 -24.15
N HIS A 25 -18.34 -0.11 -25.32
CA HIS A 25 -17.17 0.36 -26.07
C HIS A 25 -16.43 1.49 -25.35
N VAL A 26 -17.14 2.51 -24.87
CA VAL A 26 -16.53 3.62 -24.11
C VAL A 26 -15.88 3.11 -22.82
N ARG A 27 -16.55 2.16 -22.16
CA ARG A 27 -16.06 1.55 -20.93
C ARG A 27 -14.75 0.78 -21.16
N GLU A 28 -14.66 -0.02 -22.22
CA GLU A 28 -13.42 -0.77 -22.52
C GLU A 28 -12.25 0.18 -22.84
N THR A 29 -12.49 1.26 -23.58
CA THR A 29 -11.47 2.29 -23.84
C THR A 29 -10.97 2.94 -22.55
N LEU A 30 -11.88 3.33 -21.65
CA LEU A 30 -11.51 3.89 -20.35
C LEU A 30 -10.81 2.86 -19.46
N PHE A 31 -11.19 1.59 -19.51
CA PHE A 31 -10.45 0.53 -18.82
C PHE A 31 -9.04 0.36 -19.36
N GLY A 32 -8.88 0.43 -20.68
CA GLY A 32 -7.58 0.45 -21.35
C GLY A 32 -6.71 1.58 -20.81
N LEU A 33 -7.26 2.79 -20.72
CA LEU A 33 -6.56 3.96 -20.17
C LEU A 33 -6.18 3.75 -18.70
N CYS A 34 -7.11 3.28 -17.86
CA CYS A 34 -6.82 3.04 -16.45
C CYS A 34 -5.74 1.96 -16.25
N ASN A 35 -5.76 0.91 -17.07
CA ASN A 35 -4.75 -0.13 -17.04
C ASN A 35 -3.40 0.35 -17.58
N PHE A 36 -3.38 1.24 -18.59
CA PHE A 36 -2.16 1.87 -19.09
C PHE A 36 -1.43 2.58 -17.94
N PHE A 37 -2.13 3.46 -17.22
CA PHE A 37 -1.58 4.16 -16.06
C PHE A 37 -1.19 3.22 -14.90
N ASP A 38 -2.00 2.19 -14.58
CA ASP A 38 -1.64 1.19 -13.58
C ASP A 38 -0.34 0.44 -13.93
N VAL A 39 -0.06 0.23 -15.22
CA VAL A 39 1.14 -0.48 -15.67
C VAL A 39 2.37 0.41 -15.65
N ILE A 40 2.29 1.65 -16.15
CA ILE A 40 3.45 2.55 -16.19
C ILE A 40 3.91 2.99 -14.80
N SER A 41 2.98 3.12 -13.83
CA SER A 41 3.31 3.51 -12.47
C SER A 41 3.96 2.40 -11.64
N ARG A 42 4.24 1.22 -12.23
CA ARG A 42 4.94 0.13 -11.54
C ARG A 42 6.44 0.40 -11.46
N LYS A 43 7.08 -0.13 -10.41
CA LYS A 43 8.54 0.00 -10.19
C LYS A 43 9.36 -0.58 -11.35
N SER A 44 8.87 -1.64 -12.00
CA SER A 44 9.53 -2.29 -13.12
C SER A 44 8.54 -2.60 -14.24
N VAL A 45 8.92 -2.23 -15.46
CA VAL A 45 8.16 -2.49 -16.68
C VAL A 45 9.12 -3.03 -17.74
N GLY A 46 8.78 -4.15 -18.36
CA GLY A 46 9.64 -4.74 -19.39
C GLY A 46 9.62 -3.93 -20.68
N VAL A 47 10.76 -3.79 -21.36
CA VAL A 47 10.87 -3.03 -22.62
C VAL A 47 9.91 -3.54 -23.71
N ARG A 48 9.69 -4.86 -23.79
CA ARG A 48 8.70 -5.45 -24.71
C ARG A 48 7.27 -5.02 -24.37
N GLN A 49 6.97 -4.86 -23.09
CA GLN A 49 5.67 -4.39 -22.62
C GLN A 49 5.49 -2.91 -22.93
N LEU A 50 6.54 -2.08 -22.78
CA LEU A 50 6.50 -0.67 -23.15
C LEU A 50 6.13 -0.47 -24.63
N ARG A 51 6.74 -1.21 -25.56
CA ARG A 51 6.37 -1.13 -26.99
C ARG A 51 4.90 -1.42 -27.25
N ARG A 52 4.36 -2.43 -26.56
CA ARG A 52 2.93 -2.76 -26.65
C ARG A 52 2.05 -1.67 -26.04
N LEU A 53 2.46 -1.06 -24.93
CA LEU A 53 1.74 0.06 -24.32
C LEU A 53 1.71 1.29 -25.24
N GLN A 54 2.77 1.52 -26.02
CA GLN A 54 2.80 2.60 -27.01
C GLN A 54 1.74 2.40 -28.09
N GLU A 55 1.60 1.18 -28.61
CA GLU A 55 0.55 0.86 -29.58
C GLU A 55 -0.85 0.96 -28.95
N GLU A 56 -1.00 0.48 -27.72
CA GLU A 56 -2.27 0.52 -26.98
C GLU A 56 -2.71 1.97 -26.70
N ILE A 57 -1.83 2.89 -26.28
CA ILE A 57 -2.21 4.27 -25.96
C ILE A 57 -2.63 5.06 -27.20
N VAL A 58 -2.01 4.84 -28.35
CA VAL A 58 -2.40 5.48 -29.61
C VAL A 58 -3.83 5.08 -29.98
N VAL A 59 -4.16 3.79 -29.88
CA VAL A 59 -5.53 3.29 -30.14
C VAL A 59 -6.52 3.87 -29.13
N ILE A 60 -6.17 3.89 -27.84
CA ILE A 60 -7.02 4.45 -26.78
C ILE A 60 -7.34 5.92 -27.08
N LEU A 61 -6.36 6.74 -27.46
CA LEU A 61 -6.61 8.15 -27.78
C LEU A 61 -7.51 8.34 -28.99
N CYS A 62 -7.32 7.55 -30.06
CA CYS A 62 -8.22 7.57 -31.22
C CYS A 62 -9.65 7.18 -30.84
N GLU A 63 -9.83 6.16 -29.99
CA GLU A 63 -11.15 5.76 -29.51
C GLU A 63 -11.78 6.85 -28.62
N LEU A 64 -10.99 7.48 -27.74
CA LEU A 64 -11.48 8.62 -26.96
C LEU A 64 -11.92 9.76 -27.88
N GLU A 65 -11.21 10.04 -28.97
CA GLU A 65 -11.54 11.11 -29.93
C GLU A 65 -12.90 10.86 -30.61
N MET A 66 -13.24 9.59 -30.82
CA MET A 66 -14.55 9.21 -31.35
C MET A 66 -15.68 9.41 -30.34
N TYR A 67 -15.43 9.33 -29.03
CA TYR A 67 -16.46 9.33 -27.99
C TYR A 67 -16.65 10.67 -27.28
N PHE A 68 -15.57 11.43 -27.09
CA PHE A 68 -15.57 12.66 -26.29
C PHE A 68 -15.52 13.91 -27.20
N PRO A 69 -16.10 15.04 -26.77
CA PRO A 69 -16.10 16.26 -27.58
C PRO A 69 -14.68 16.81 -27.77
N PRO A 70 -14.40 17.55 -28.86
CA PRO A 70 -13.08 18.15 -29.10
C PRO A 70 -12.54 19.00 -27.94
N ALA A 71 -13.41 19.58 -27.11
CA ALA A 71 -13.03 20.33 -25.92
C ALA A 71 -12.33 19.49 -24.84
N PHE A 72 -12.43 18.15 -24.88
CA PHE A 72 -11.69 17.24 -24.02
C PHE A 72 -10.21 17.09 -24.46
N PHE A 73 -9.93 17.24 -25.76
CA PHE A 73 -8.59 17.06 -26.32
C PHE A 73 -7.79 18.36 -26.26
N ASP A 74 -7.24 18.63 -25.08
CA ASP A 74 -6.20 19.63 -24.92
C ASP A 74 -4.80 19.02 -25.10
N VAL A 75 -3.78 19.85 -24.92
CA VAL A 75 -2.38 19.43 -25.02
C VAL A 75 -2.08 18.31 -24.02
N MET A 76 -2.68 18.31 -22.84
CA MET A 76 -2.39 17.33 -21.78
C MET A 76 -2.81 15.92 -22.20
N VAL A 77 -3.98 15.77 -22.82
CA VAL A 77 -4.44 14.47 -23.33
C VAL A 77 -3.53 13.95 -24.44
N HIS A 78 -3.06 14.84 -25.33
CA HIS A 78 -2.17 14.45 -26.42
C HIS A 78 -0.82 13.93 -25.91
N LEU A 79 -0.31 14.54 -24.85
CA LEU A 79 0.99 14.17 -24.31
C LEU A 79 1.06 12.73 -23.77
N LEU A 80 -0.07 12.04 -23.55
CA LEU A 80 -0.10 10.63 -23.15
C LEU A 80 0.64 9.71 -24.14
N VAL A 81 0.72 10.08 -25.43
CA VAL A 81 1.48 9.34 -26.45
C VAL A 81 2.98 9.35 -26.18
N HIS A 82 3.50 10.38 -25.50
CA HIS A 82 4.93 10.55 -25.26
C HIS A 82 5.42 9.85 -24.00
N ILE A 83 4.52 9.51 -23.06
CA ILE A 83 4.87 8.94 -21.76
C ILE A 83 5.74 7.67 -21.88
N VAL A 84 5.46 6.79 -22.85
CA VAL A 84 6.23 5.55 -22.97
C VAL A 84 7.65 5.83 -23.46
N GLU A 85 7.81 6.77 -24.39
CA GLU A 85 9.13 7.19 -24.86
C GLU A 85 9.91 7.86 -23.72
N ASP A 86 9.25 8.69 -22.92
CA ASP A 86 9.84 9.27 -21.71
C ASP A 86 10.32 8.19 -20.73
N ILE A 87 9.53 7.15 -20.50
CA ILE A 87 9.92 6.03 -19.63
C ILE A 87 11.14 5.27 -20.19
N ILE A 88 11.24 5.15 -21.51
CA ILE A 88 12.39 4.49 -22.16
C ILE A 88 13.67 5.33 -21.95
N GLN A 89 13.55 6.67 -22.01
CA GLN A 89 14.69 7.57 -21.93
C GLN A 89 15.11 7.90 -20.49
N LEU A 90 14.15 8.20 -19.62
CA LEU A 90 14.36 8.68 -18.26
C LEU A 90 14.29 7.56 -17.21
N GLY A 91 13.79 6.38 -17.59
CA GLY A 91 13.55 5.27 -16.68
C GLY A 91 12.12 5.23 -16.14
N PRO A 92 11.81 4.32 -15.19
CA PRO A 92 10.45 4.13 -14.70
C PRO A 92 9.80 5.41 -14.13
N THR A 93 8.49 5.55 -14.38
CA THR A 93 7.69 6.74 -14.03
C THR A 93 7.85 7.20 -12.59
N PHE A 94 7.98 6.28 -11.64
CA PHE A 94 8.11 6.64 -10.21
C PHE A 94 9.36 7.48 -9.89
N LEU A 95 10.40 7.48 -10.75
CA LEU A 95 11.63 8.25 -10.56
C LEU A 95 11.47 9.73 -10.94
N HIS A 96 10.57 10.02 -11.87
CA HIS A 96 10.39 11.37 -12.44
C HIS A 96 8.94 11.88 -12.32
N SER A 97 8.04 11.11 -11.73
CA SER A 97 6.69 11.59 -11.35
C SER A 97 6.78 12.69 -10.29
N MET A 98 5.77 13.57 -10.22
CA MET A 98 5.72 14.63 -9.21
C MET A 98 5.44 14.13 -7.78
N MET A 99 4.92 12.91 -7.63
CA MET A 99 4.47 12.36 -6.35
C MET A 99 5.52 12.38 -5.22
N PRO A 100 6.80 11.99 -5.45
CA PRO A 100 7.84 12.06 -4.42
C PRO A 100 8.13 13.50 -3.99
N PHE A 101 8.16 14.44 -4.94
CA PHE A 101 8.40 15.86 -4.69
C PHE A 101 7.26 16.49 -3.90
N GLU A 102 6.00 16.18 -4.24
CA GLU A 102 4.85 16.65 -3.46
C GLU A 102 4.84 16.12 -2.03
N ARG A 103 5.22 14.85 -1.84
CA ARG A 103 5.34 14.25 -0.51
C ARG A 103 6.44 14.93 0.29
N MET A 104 7.60 15.15 -0.31
CA MET A 104 8.72 15.87 0.32
C MET A 104 8.33 17.30 0.70
N ASN A 105 7.67 18.03 -0.21
CA ASN A 105 7.15 19.36 0.08
C ASN A 105 6.14 19.36 1.22
N GLY A 106 5.36 18.28 1.38
CA GLY A 106 4.51 18.07 2.56
C GLY A 106 5.29 18.03 3.88
N VAL A 107 6.43 17.33 3.89
CA VAL A 107 7.33 17.26 5.06
C VAL A 107 7.96 18.63 5.34
N ILE A 108 8.54 19.26 4.32
CA ILE A 108 9.20 20.58 4.44
C ILE A 108 8.23 21.64 4.93
N LYS A 109 6.96 21.62 4.48
CA LYS A 109 5.91 22.51 4.98
C LYS A 109 5.70 22.38 6.49
N GLY A 110 5.89 21.19 7.05
CA GLY A 110 5.85 20.94 8.50
C GLY A 110 6.94 21.68 9.29
N TYR A 111 8.07 22.04 8.66
CA TYR A 111 9.15 22.80 9.29
C TYR A 111 8.89 24.31 9.35
N VAL A 112 7.89 24.82 8.61
CA VAL A 112 7.55 26.25 8.58
C VAL A 112 6.74 26.63 9.83
N ARG A 113 7.41 26.77 10.97
CA ARG A 113 6.87 27.28 12.23
C ARG A 113 6.77 28.81 12.25
N ASN A 114 7.60 29.51 11.49
CA ASN A 114 7.54 30.96 11.32
C ASN A 114 7.29 31.36 9.87
N ARG A 115 6.05 31.78 9.56
CA ARG A 115 5.65 32.21 8.20
C ARG A 115 6.31 33.51 7.74
N ALA A 116 6.81 34.35 8.65
CA ALA A 116 7.51 35.59 8.29
C ALA A 116 8.94 35.33 7.80
N ARG A 117 9.51 34.14 8.10
CA ARG A 117 10.85 33.71 7.69
C ARG A 117 10.83 32.20 7.38
N PRO A 118 10.18 31.78 6.28
CA PRO A 118 9.98 30.37 5.97
C PRO A 118 11.30 29.62 5.80
N ASP A 119 12.25 30.18 5.05
CA ASP A 119 13.54 29.54 4.75
C ASP A 119 14.36 29.27 6.02
N GLY A 120 14.42 30.25 6.91
CA GLY A 120 15.09 30.10 8.21
C GLY A 120 14.40 29.09 9.12
N SER A 121 13.07 28.99 9.03
CA SER A 121 12.30 27.99 9.77
C SER A 121 12.54 26.57 9.25
N ILE A 122 12.62 26.41 7.91
CA ILE A 122 12.93 25.14 7.26
C ILE A 122 14.34 24.69 7.62
N ALA A 123 15.35 25.56 7.44
CA ALA A 123 16.74 25.25 7.76
C ALA A 123 16.91 24.83 9.23
N ASN A 124 16.24 25.53 10.15
CA ASN A 124 16.28 25.17 11.57
C ASN A 124 15.57 23.84 11.87
N GLY A 125 14.42 23.58 11.24
CA GLY A 125 13.70 22.31 11.39
C GLY A 125 14.52 21.12 10.88
N PHE A 126 15.13 21.27 9.70
CA PHE A 126 15.98 20.25 9.10
C PHE A 126 17.25 20.00 9.94
N LEU A 127 17.93 21.06 10.38
CA LEU A 127 19.09 20.94 11.27
C LEU A 127 18.74 20.21 12.57
N THR A 128 17.57 20.49 13.13
CA THR A 128 17.07 19.81 14.34
C THR A 128 16.89 18.32 14.08
N GLU A 129 16.25 17.96 12.95
CA GLU A 129 16.06 16.57 12.54
C GLU A 129 17.40 15.84 12.33
N GLU A 130 18.35 16.46 11.61
CA GLU A 130 19.68 15.89 11.39
C GLU A 130 20.46 15.70 12.69
N CYS A 131 20.45 16.68 13.59
CA CYS A 131 21.10 16.57 14.89
C CYS A 131 20.49 15.42 15.72
N ILE A 132 19.16 15.29 15.71
CA ILE A 132 18.50 14.20 16.41
C ILE A 132 18.81 12.84 15.76
N SER A 133 18.78 12.76 14.42
CA SER A 133 19.14 11.54 13.69
C SER A 133 20.58 11.14 13.95
N PHE A 134 21.51 12.10 14.00
CA PHE A 134 22.90 11.85 14.34
C PHE A 134 23.01 11.30 15.77
N CYS A 135 22.41 11.99 16.76
CA CYS A 135 22.46 11.57 18.16
C CYS A 135 21.83 10.20 18.38
N THR A 136 20.70 9.89 17.74
CA THR A 136 20.05 8.59 17.85
C THR A 136 20.90 7.47 17.25
N SER A 137 21.54 7.70 16.09
CA SER A 137 22.46 6.74 15.50
C SER A 137 23.75 6.55 16.32
N TYR A 138 24.32 7.65 16.83
CA TYR A 138 25.56 7.64 17.61
C TYR A 138 25.38 6.98 18.99
N LEU A 139 24.22 7.18 19.60
CA LEU A 139 23.88 6.61 20.90
C LEU A 139 23.18 5.25 20.80
N GLU A 140 22.95 4.74 19.59
CA GLU A 140 22.24 3.46 19.33
C GLU A 140 20.90 3.37 20.09
N ILE A 141 20.15 4.49 20.13
CA ILE A 141 18.86 4.54 20.84
C ILE A 141 17.83 3.75 20.04
N GLU A 142 17.47 2.56 20.53
CA GLU A 142 16.47 1.69 19.90
C GLU A 142 15.07 2.30 19.86
N ASN A 143 14.68 3.06 20.91
CA ASN A 143 13.35 3.65 21.06
C ASN A 143 13.41 5.13 21.46
N PRO A 144 13.70 6.04 20.53
CA PRO A 144 13.78 7.46 20.85
C PRO A 144 12.38 8.03 21.15
N VAL A 145 12.17 8.43 22.40
CA VAL A 145 10.92 9.03 22.86
C VAL A 145 10.66 10.35 22.11
N GLY A 146 9.47 10.46 21.51
CA GLY A 146 9.01 11.71 20.86
C GLY A 146 9.41 11.86 19.39
N LEU A 147 10.15 10.90 18.81
CA LEU A 147 10.33 10.86 17.36
C LEU A 147 9.22 10.05 16.69
N PRO A 148 8.71 10.52 15.54
CA PRO A 148 7.79 9.72 14.76
C PRO A 148 8.54 8.48 14.25
N VAL A 149 8.26 7.33 14.85
CA VAL A 149 8.65 6.04 14.27
C VAL A 149 7.94 5.92 12.93
N ASN A 150 8.67 5.49 11.91
CA ASN A 150 8.06 5.23 10.61
C ASN A 150 6.89 4.26 10.83
N ARG A 151 5.68 4.65 10.40
CA ARG A 151 4.45 3.85 10.56
C ARG A 151 4.58 2.45 9.95
N HIS A 152 5.57 2.22 9.08
CA HIS A 152 5.82 0.97 8.39
C HIS A 152 6.99 0.16 8.97
N LEU A 153 7.73 0.70 9.94
CA LEU A 153 8.84 0.01 10.61
C LEU A 153 8.33 -1.22 11.37
N GLY A 154 9.01 -2.36 11.25
CA GLY A 154 8.68 -3.59 11.97
C GLY A 154 7.46 -4.37 11.45
N LYS A 155 6.77 -3.87 10.41
CA LYS A 155 5.56 -4.51 9.85
C LYS A 155 5.80 -5.77 9.03
N LEU A 156 7.06 -6.15 8.80
CA LEU A 156 7.40 -7.37 8.07
C LEU A 156 7.46 -8.59 8.99
N ALA A 157 7.89 -8.41 10.24
CA ALA A 157 8.19 -9.49 11.17
C ALA A 157 6.96 -10.12 11.86
N GLY A 158 5.77 -9.51 11.72
CA GLY A 158 4.57 -9.94 12.43
C GLY A 158 4.46 -9.27 13.80
N TRP A 159 3.47 -8.40 13.99
CA TRP A 159 3.22 -7.73 15.26
C TRP A 159 1.72 -7.52 15.50
N GLY A 160 1.21 -8.13 16.58
CA GLY A 160 -0.15 -7.94 17.05
C GLY A 160 -0.34 -6.61 17.77
N HIS A 161 -1.39 -5.86 17.43
CA HIS A 161 -1.68 -4.59 18.11
C HIS A 161 -2.18 -4.88 19.53
N ARG A 162 -1.61 -4.20 20.54
CA ARG A 162 -2.09 -4.30 21.94
C ARG A 162 -3.56 -3.92 22.09
N ASP A 163 -4.00 -2.95 21.30
CA ASP A 163 -5.39 -2.51 21.30
C ASP A 163 -6.28 -3.54 20.59
N GLY A 164 -6.99 -4.31 21.42
CA GLY A 164 -7.84 -5.42 20.98
C GLY A 164 -7.16 -6.79 21.05
N SER A 165 -6.00 -6.90 21.71
CA SER A 165 -5.42 -8.20 22.03
C SER A 165 -6.08 -8.82 23.26
N ARG A 166 -6.27 -10.15 23.25
CA ARG A 166 -6.85 -10.91 24.36
C ARG A 166 -6.28 -12.30 24.42
N GLU A 167 -6.00 -12.77 25.63
CA GLU A 167 -5.66 -14.16 25.91
C GLU A 167 -6.91 -15.04 25.86
N MET A 168 -6.77 -16.24 25.28
CA MET A 168 -7.83 -17.21 25.14
C MET A 168 -7.31 -18.62 25.39
N HIS A 169 -7.82 -19.26 26.44
CA HIS A 169 -7.67 -20.69 26.60
C HIS A 169 -8.69 -21.45 25.74
N VAL A 170 -8.20 -22.26 24.81
CA VAL A 170 -8.99 -22.95 23.79
C VAL A 170 -10.03 -23.89 24.40
N ASP A 171 -9.62 -24.69 25.39
CA ASP A 171 -10.48 -25.70 26.00
C ASP A 171 -11.67 -25.07 26.74
N PHE A 172 -11.42 -24.05 27.56
CA PHE A 172 -12.47 -23.32 28.29
C PHE A 172 -13.44 -22.59 27.36
N LYS A 173 -13.00 -22.21 26.16
CA LYS A 173 -13.85 -21.62 25.12
C LYS A 173 -14.52 -22.66 24.22
N GLY A 174 -14.23 -23.96 24.37
CA GLY A 174 -14.79 -25.03 23.56
C GLY A 174 -14.35 -24.97 22.09
N ARG A 175 -13.14 -24.46 21.81
CA ARG A 175 -12.63 -24.24 20.44
C ARG A 175 -11.57 -25.26 19.99
N ILE A 176 -11.50 -26.41 20.65
CA ILE A 176 -10.47 -27.46 20.41
C ILE A 176 -10.40 -27.87 18.93
N ALA A 177 -11.55 -28.12 18.29
CA ALA A 177 -11.57 -28.52 16.88
C ALA A 177 -11.08 -27.41 15.91
N ASP A 178 -11.18 -26.12 16.29
CA ASP A 178 -10.59 -25.04 15.51
C ASP A 178 -9.08 -24.97 15.74
N PHE A 179 -8.65 -25.16 16.98
CA PHE A 179 -7.25 -25.19 17.37
C PHE A 179 -6.48 -26.34 16.73
N GLU A 180 -7.00 -27.56 16.76
CA GLU A 180 -6.36 -28.71 16.11
C GLU A 180 -6.18 -28.47 14.60
N ARG A 181 -7.16 -27.83 13.95
CA ARG A 181 -7.08 -27.46 12.53
C ARG A 181 -6.03 -26.38 12.27
N ALA A 182 -6.02 -25.32 13.08
CA ALA A 182 -5.01 -24.26 12.97
C ALA A 182 -3.59 -24.79 13.21
N ASN A 183 -3.43 -25.62 14.25
CA ASN A 183 -2.17 -26.26 14.62
C ASN A 183 -1.67 -27.21 13.51
N LEU A 184 -2.56 -27.99 12.90
CA LEU A 184 -2.20 -28.85 11.76
C LEU A 184 -1.66 -28.00 10.58
N VAL A 185 -2.38 -26.94 10.20
CA VAL A 185 -1.96 -26.07 9.10
C VAL A 185 -0.62 -25.40 9.40
N ALA A 186 -0.42 -24.91 10.62
CA ALA A 186 0.86 -24.32 11.03
C ALA A 186 2.01 -25.34 10.93
N LEU A 187 1.83 -26.55 11.50
CA LEU A 187 2.84 -27.61 11.46
C LEU A 187 3.19 -28.05 10.03
N GLN A 188 2.22 -28.13 9.12
CA GLN A 188 2.45 -28.53 7.73
C GLN A 188 3.25 -27.52 6.88
N HIS A 189 3.46 -26.32 7.40
CA HIS A 189 4.18 -25.24 6.71
C HIS A 189 5.42 -24.79 7.47
N ILE A 190 5.79 -25.50 8.54
CA ILE A 190 7.09 -25.33 9.18
C ILE A 190 8.06 -26.23 8.43
N ASP A 191 9.06 -25.65 7.78
CA ASP A 191 10.03 -26.36 6.92
C ASP A 191 10.70 -27.56 7.64
N VAL A 192 10.95 -27.44 8.94
CA VAL A 192 11.56 -28.50 9.77
C VAL A 192 10.65 -29.74 9.90
N VAL A 193 9.34 -29.57 9.72
CA VAL A 193 8.32 -30.62 9.85
C VAL A 193 8.07 -31.34 8.51
N ASP A 194 8.45 -30.75 7.37
CA ASP A 194 8.21 -31.29 6.03
C ASP A 194 8.65 -32.76 5.84
N PRO A 195 9.83 -33.20 6.32
CA PRO A 195 10.23 -34.60 6.19
C PRO A 195 9.24 -35.57 6.85
N TRP A 196 8.66 -35.18 7.97
CA TRP A 196 7.68 -35.97 8.72
C TRP A 196 6.32 -35.99 8.04
N VAL A 197 5.94 -34.89 7.38
CA VAL A 197 4.73 -34.84 6.55
C VAL A 197 4.84 -35.82 5.39
N VAL A 198 5.99 -35.86 4.71
CA VAL A 198 6.27 -36.80 3.62
C VAL A 198 6.33 -38.24 4.12
N GLU A 199 7.01 -38.51 5.24
CA GLU A 199 7.06 -39.85 5.85
C GLU A 199 5.65 -40.34 6.21
N HIS A 200 4.81 -39.51 6.81
CA HIS A 200 3.46 -39.93 7.16
C HIS A 200 2.59 -40.24 5.94
N LYS A 201 2.66 -39.40 4.89
CA LYS A 201 1.91 -39.65 3.64
C LYS A 201 2.36 -40.95 2.97
N THR A 202 3.67 -41.21 2.93
CA THR A 202 4.23 -42.46 2.37
C THR A 202 3.88 -43.68 3.22
N PHE A 203 3.87 -43.55 4.55
CA PHE A 203 3.42 -44.59 5.47
C PHE A 203 1.94 -44.98 5.22
N ILE A 204 1.06 -43.99 5.05
CA ILE A 204 -0.35 -44.23 4.74
C ILE A 204 -0.50 -44.92 3.38
N ALA A 205 0.19 -44.40 2.35
CA ALA A 205 0.17 -44.97 1.00
C ALA A 205 0.61 -46.44 0.99
N LYS A 206 1.68 -46.76 1.72
CA LYS A 206 2.19 -48.13 1.87
C LYS A 206 1.18 -49.03 2.59
N THR A 207 0.59 -48.54 3.68
CA THR A 207 -0.42 -49.30 4.45
C THR A 207 -1.62 -49.69 3.58
N TYR A 208 -2.07 -48.80 2.70
CA TYR A 208 -3.13 -49.12 1.74
C TYR A 208 -2.70 -50.11 0.67
N SER A 209 -1.48 -49.96 0.14
CA SER A 209 -0.90 -50.89 -0.83
C SER A 209 -0.80 -52.31 -0.25
N ASP A 210 -0.33 -52.44 1.00
CA ASP A 210 -0.19 -53.72 1.70
C ASP A 210 -1.56 -54.38 1.98
N GLN A 211 -2.62 -53.58 2.14
CA GLN A 211 -4.01 -54.05 2.27
C GLN A 211 -4.69 -54.33 0.92
N GLY A 212 -4.01 -54.13 -0.21
CA GLY A 212 -4.55 -54.31 -1.56
C GLY A 212 -5.62 -53.28 -1.95
N GLN A 213 -5.69 -52.14 -1.25
CA GLN A 213 -6.65 -51.06 -1.55
C GLN A 213 -5.99 -49.99 -2.42
N GLN A 214 -6.56 -49.74 -3.61
CA GLN A 214 -6.21 -48.58 -4.43
C GLN A 214 -7.00 -47.37 -3.93
N ARG A 215 -6.31 -46.43 -3.27
CA ARG A 215 -6.86 -45.17 -2.79
C ARG A 215 -6.36 -44.01 -3.64
N THR A 216 -7.17 -42.97 -3.75
CA THR A 216 -6.76 -41.75 -4.46
C THR A 216 -5.86 -40.90 -3.57
N ASP A 217 -5.03 -40.03 -4.15
CA ASP A 217 -4.20 -39.08 -3.39
C ASP A 217 -5.03 -38.20 -2.44
N GLY A 218 -6.27 -37.88 -2.84
CA GLY A 218 -7.21 -37.15 -1.99
C GLY A 218 -7.63 -37.93 -0.72
N ASP A 219 -7.72 -39.25 -0.80
CA ASP A 219 -8.01 -40.11 0.36
C ASP A 219 -6.80 -40.14 1.32
N ILE A 220 -5.58 -40.23 0.77
CA ILE A 220 -4.34 -40.19 1.55
C ILE A 220 -4.21 -38.85 2.28
N ILE A 221 -4.44 -37.74 1.59
CA ILE A 221 -4.40 -36.39 2.19
C ILE A 221 -5.46 -36.27 3.29
N LYS A 222 -6.67 -36.79 3.05
CA LYS A 222 -7.75 -36.73 4.04
C LYS A 222 -7.41 -37.51 5.30
N GLU A 223 -6.85 -38.72 5.16
CA GLU A 223 -6.41 -39.49 6.32
C GLU A 223 -5.24 -38.81 7.03
N HIS A 224 -4.23 -38.38 6.28
CA HIS A 224 -3.09 -37.63 6.80
C HIS A 224 -3.54 -36.44 7.65
N ASN A 225 -4.45 -35.61 7.13
CA ASN A 225 -4.97 -34.45 7.86
C ASN A 225 -5.75 -34.83 9.13
N SER A 226 -6.28 -36.04 9.23
CA SER A 226 -7.02 -36.50 10.41
C SER A 226 -6.14 -37.17 11.47
N THR A 227 -5.00 -37.75 11.09
CA THR A 227 -4.16 -38.57 11.99
C THR A 227 -2.76 -38.01 12.22
N PHE A 228 -2.29 -37.04 11.42
CA PHE A 228 -0.90 -36.58 11.44
C PHE A 228 -0.42 -36.06 12.79
N THR A 229 -1.16 -35.18 13.45
CA THR A 229 -0.74 -34.59 14.74
C THR A 229 -0.51 -35.67 15.80
N ARG A 230 -1.42 -36.64 15.88
CA ARG A 230 -1.30 -37.79 16.77
C ARG A 230 -0.13 -38.70 16.38
N TRP A 231 -0.04 -39.05 15.09
CA TRP A 231 1.04 -39.89 14.58
C TRP A 231 2.42 -39.26 14.82
N PHE A 232 2.55 -37.95 14.60
CA PHE A 232 3.79 -37.22 14.77
C PHE A 232 4.25 -37.21 16.23
N LYS A 233 3.31 -36.97 17.16
CA LYS A 233 3.56 -37.08 18.60
C LYS A 233 3.98 -38.50 19.00
N ASP A 234 3.23 -39.51 18.58
CA ASP A 234 3.52 -40.91 18.91
C ASP A 234 4.87 -41.37 18.32
N LYS A 235 5.20 -40.91 17.10
CA LYS A 235 6.48 -41.16 16.44
C LYS A 235 7.64 -40.53 17.21
N MET A 236 7.51 -39.27 17.64
CA MET A 236 8.56 -38.61 18.42
C MET A 236 8.76 -39.24 19.80
N LEU A 237 7.71 -39.80 20.41
CA LEU A 237 7.83 -40.55 21.67
C LEU A 237 8.63 -41.85 21.53
N THR A 238 8.80 -42.39 20.32
CA THR A 238 9.67 -43.57 20.08
C THR A 238 11.16 -43.22 20.03
N TYR A 239 11.51 -41.94 19.89
CA TYR A 239 12.88 -41.42 19.90
C TYR A 239 13.05 -40.46 21.10
N PRO A 240 13.18 -40.98 22.33
CA PRO A 240 13.32 -40.15 23.51
C PRO A 240 14.54 -39.23 23.41
N ILE A 241 14.37 -37.97 23.82
CA ILE A 241 15.43 -36.97 23.88
C ILE A 241 16.33 -37.24 25.07
N ASP A 242 17.64 -37.25 24.81
CA ASP A 242 18.69 -37.25 25.83
C ASP A 242 19.25 -35.83 26.04
N GLU A 243 19.99 -35.59 27.12
CA GLU A 243 20.60 -34.27 27.37
C GLU A 243 21.54 -33.86 26.22
N ASP A 244 22.20 -34.83 25.59
CA ASP A 244 23.13 -34.68 24.47
C ASP A 244 22.45 -34.51 23.09
N SER A 245 21.11 -34.62 23.01
CA SER A 245 20.38 -34.42 21.76
C SER A 245 20.57 -33.00 21.21
N SER A 246 20.59 -32.90 19.88
CA SER A 246 20.80 -31.64 19.18
C SER A 246 19.67 -30.63 19.45
N ALA A 247 19.96 -29.34 19.23
CA ALA A 247 18.93 -28.30 19.34
C ALA A 247 17.76 -28.52 18.37
N GLU A 248 18.02 -29.07 17.18
CA GLU A 248 17.01 -29.40 16.18
C GLU A 248 16.09 -30.54 16.64
N GLU A 249 16.64 -31.61 17.23
CA GLU A 249 15.84 -32.72 17.79
C GLU A 249 14.93 -32.25 18.92
N LYS A 250 15.45 -31.37 19.80
CA LYS A 250 14.68 -30.74 20.88
C LYS A 250 13.54 -29.87 20.33
N LEU A 251 13.79 -29.11 19.26
CA LEU A 251 12.78 -28.31 18.57
C LEU A 251 11.70 -29.20 17.93
N ILE A 252 12.08 -30.25 17.20
CA ILE A 252 11.13 -31.17 16.55
C ILE A 252 10.22 -31.84 17.58
N PHE A 253 10.78 -32.29 18.71
CA PHE A 253 9.97 -32.86 19.78
C PHE A 253 9.01 -31.83 20.38
N ALA A 254 9.46 -30.60 20.62
CA ALA A 254 8.59 -29.53 21.10
C ALA A 254 7.44 -29.24 20.12
N LEU A 255 7.73 -29.18 18.82
CA LEU A 255 6.72 -29.04 17.76
C LEU A 255 5.72 -30.21 17.75
N SER A 256 6.17 -31.43 18.03
CA SER A 256 5.30 -32.61 18.10
C SER A 256 4.30 -32.59 19.25
N GLN A 257 4.57 -31.81 20.31
CA GLN A 257 3.60 -31.60 21.38
C GLN A 257 2.47 -30.66 20.98
N GLY A 258 2.62 -29.92 19.88
CA GLY A 258 1.69 -28.90 19.41
C GLY A 258 1.86 -27.56 20.12
N ALA A 259 1.09 -26.57 19.67
CA ALA A 259 1.08 -25.24 20.28
C ALA A 259 0.51 -25.25 21.70
N GLU A 260 0.80 -24.19 22.46
CA GLU A 260 0.15 -23.95 23.75
C GLU A 260 -1.37 -23.72 23.59
N HIS A 261 -2.18 -24.33 24.47
CA HIS A 261 -3.64 -24.19 24.46
C HIS A 261 -4.13 -22.80 24.90
N ASN A 262 -3.24 -21.98 25.43
CA ASN A 262 -3.52 -20.63 25.87
C ASN A 262 -2.91 -19.65 24.87
N LEU A 263 -3.72 -19.15 23.94
CA LEU A 263 -3.25 -18.39 22.78
C LEU A 263 -3.63 -16.92 22.89
N MET A 264 -2.87 -16.07 22.19
CA MET A 264 -3.22 -14.67 22.01
C MET A 264 -4.10 -14.50 20.78
N THR A 265 -5.15 -13.69 20.93
CA THR A 265 -6.02 -13.26 19.84
C THR A 265 -5.91 -11.77 19.63
N PHE A 266 -6.07 -11.34 18.38
CA PHE A 266 -5.92 -9.94 18.00
C PHE A 266 -7.08 -9.47 17.14
N GLN A 267 -7.38 -8.18 17.24
CA GLN A 267 -8.28 -7.50 16.29
C GLN A 267 -7.53 -6.82 15.15
N ALA A 268 -6.23 -6.54 15.33
CA ALA A 268 -5.35 -6.00 14.31
C ALA A 268 -3.94 -6.62 14.38
N TYR A 269 -3.35 -6.84 13.22
CA TYR A 269 -2.05 -7.50 13.10
C TYR A 269 -1.27 -6.92 11.92
N ASP A 270 -0.02 -6.55 12.14
CA ASP A 270 0.89 -6.07 11.10
C ASP A 270 1.82 -7.21 10.64
N ILE A 271 1.77 -7.59 9.38
CA ILE A 271 2.66 -8.61 8.79
C ILE A 271 2.78 -8.38 7.29
N ASN A 272 3.89 -8.81 6.68
CA ASN A 272 4.15 -8.64 5.25
C ASN A 272 4.06 -7.17 4.76
N GLY A 273 4.22 -6.19 5.65
CA GLY A 273 4.05 -4.77 5.32
C GLY A 273 2.58 -4.32 5.21
N TYR A 274 1.62 -5.20 5.49
CA TYR A 274 0.20 -4.86 5.59
C TYR A 274 -0.22 -4.67 7.05
N THR A 275 -1.34 -3.98 7.24
CA THR A 275 -2.07 -3.93 8.51
C THR A 275 -3.40 -4.63 8.30
N PHE A 276 -3.56 -5.82 8.87
CA PHE A 276 -4.78 -6.61 8.78
C PHE A 276 -5.71 -6.35 9.95
N TYR A 277 -7.01 -6.22 9.69
CA TYR A 277 -8.04 -6.13 10.72
C TYR A 277 -9.00 -7.32 10.67
N THR A 278 -9.49 -7.73 11.83
CA THR A 278 -10.73 -8.53 11.89
C THR A 278 -11.89 -7.72 11.32
N GLU A 279 -12.86 -8.36 10.67
CA GLU A 279 -14.04 -7.68 10.12
C GLU A 279 -14.74 -6.82 11.19
N GLU A 280 -14.81 -7.29 12.44
CA GLU A 280 -15.43 -6.55 13.53
C GLU A 280 -14.72 -5.21 13.82
N LYS A 281 -13.39 -5.18 13.76
CA LYS A 281 -12.60 -3.95 13.91
C LYS A 281 -12.71 -3.07 12.68
N ASP A 282 -12.68 -3.68 11.51
CA ASP A 282 -12.75 -2.99 10.22
C ASP A 282 -14.06 -2.20 10.09
N MET A 283 -15.20 -2.79 10.49
CA MET A 283 -16.51 -2.13 10.50
C MET A 283 -16.60 -0.90 11.43
N LYS A 284 -15.68 -0.78 12.39
CA LYS A 284 -15.60 0.37 13.32
C LYS A 284 -14.57 1.41 12.86
N SER A 285 -13.94 1.19 11.70
CA SER A 285 -12.89 2.04 11.15
C SER A 285 -13.29 2.61 9.80
N ASP A 286 -12.62 3.67 9.37
CA ASP A 286 -12.76 4.23 8.02
C ASP A 286 -11.95 3.45 6.97
N TYR A 287 -11.26 2.38 7.38
CA TYR A 287 -10.41 1.55 6.53
C TYR A 287 -11.11 0.26 6.11
N GLN A 288 -10.60 -0.40 5.07
CA GLN A 288 -11.04 -1.73 4.63
C GLN A 288 -9.85 -2.70 4.60
N ASN A 289 -9.40 -3.09 5.79
CA ASN A 289 -8.20 -3.88 6.03
C ASN A 289 -8.47 -5.36 6.34
N SER A 290 -9.73 -5.80 6.32
CA SER A 290 -10.13 -7.19 6.61
C SER A 290 -10.11 -8.13 5.41
N GLY A 291 -9.99 -7.62 4.19
CA GLY A 291 -9.98 -8.46 3.00
C GLY A 291 -8.61 -9.10 2.74
N VAL A 292 -8.62 -10.37 2.37
CA VAL A 292 -7.44 -11.17 2.10
C VAL A 292 -7.56 -11.94 0.80
N THR A 293 -6.41 -12.13 0.14
CA THR A 293 -6.24 -13.02 -0.99
C THR A 293 -5.07 -13.97 -0.73
N MET A 294 -5.19 -15.19 -1.22
CA MET A 294 -4.14 -16.22 -1.14
C MET A 294 -4.04 -16.94 -2.48
N GLU A 295 -2.84 -17.37 -2.83
CA GLU A 295 -2.60 -18.25 -3.97
C GLU A 295 -2.26 -19.65 -3.47
N SER A 296 -2.90 -20.66 -4.05
CA SER A 296 -2.62 -22.05 -3.75
C SER A 296 -2.54 -22.85 -5.05
N TYR A 297 -1.67 -23.86 -5.06
CA TYR A 297 -1.47 -24.74 -6.20
C TYR A 297 -2.26 -26.03 -5.99
N THR A 298 -3.10 -26.38 -6.96
CA THR A 298 -3.75 -27.70 -7.03
C THR A 298 -3.18 -28.42 -8.24
N GLY A 299 -2.14 -29.23 -8.02
CA GLY A 299 -1.28 -29.72 -9.09
C GLY A 299 -0.59 -28.55 -9.80
N ASP A 300 -0.64 -28.53 -11.13
CA ASP A 300 -0.06 -27.45 -11.95
C ASP A 300 -0.98 -26.22 -12.07
N VAL A 301 -2.20 -26.28 -11.52
CA VAL A 301 -3.18 -25.20 -11.63
C VAL A 301 -3.06 -24.27 -10.43
N LYS A 302 -2.63 -23.04 -10.70
CA LYS A 302 -2.62 -21.95 -9.72
C LYS A 302 -4.02 -21.38 -9.54
N GLN A 303 -4.56 -21.50 -8.33
CA GLN A 303 -5.87 -20.96 -7.96
C GLN A 303 -5.73 -19.87 -6.91
N ARG A 304 -6.53 -18.80 -7.05
CA ARG A 304 -6.54 -17.67 -6.12
C ARG A 304 -7.84 -17.66 -5.32
N TYR A 305 -7.70 -17.54 -4.01
CA TYR A 305 -8.77 -17.53 -3.02
C TYR A 305 -8.91 -16.13 -2.43
N TYR A 306 -10.14 -15.75 -2.10
CA TYR A 306 -10.47 -14.42 -1.59
C TYR A 306 -11.42 -14.56 -0.40
N GLY A 307 -11.22 -13.75 0.63
CA GLY A 307 -12.07 -13.81 1.82
C GLY A 307 -11.91 -12.62 2.74
N LYS A 308 -12.57 -12.68 3.89
CA LYS A 308 -12.44 -11.69 4.96
C LYS A 308 -11.99 -12.36 6.26
N ILE A 309 -11.13 -11.68 7.01
CA ILE A 309 -10.63 -12.14 8.30
C ILE A 309 -11.74 -12.03 9.35
N GLU A 310 -12.05 -13.14 10.01
CA GLU A 310 -12.96 -13.20 11.15
C GLU A 310 -12.20 -13.15 12.47
N GLU A 311 -11.11 -13.91 12.59
CA GLU A 311 -10.32 -14.04 13.81
C GLU A 311 -8.82 -14.09 13.45
N ILE A 312 -7.98 -13.58 14.36
CA ILE A 312 -6.53 -13.65 14.28
C ILE A 312 -6.03 -14.31 15.55
N TRP A 313 -5.34 -15.44 15.43
CA TRP A 313 -4.75 -16.19 16.53
C TRP A 313 -3.23 -16.24 16.37
N GLU A 314 -2.50 -16.26 17.47
CA GLU A 314 -1.06 -16.44 17.51
C GLU A 314 -0.76 -17.72 18.29
N LEU A 315 -0.28 -18.74 17.58
CA LEU A 315 0.04 -20.05 18.15
C LEU A 315 1.49 -20.03 18.63
N SER A 316 1.71 -20.28 19.93
CA SER A 316 3.04 -20.37 20.53
C SER A 316 3.57 -21.80 20.49
N TYR A 317 4.73 -21.99 19.87
CA TYR A 317 5.49 -23.23 19.80
C TYR A 317 6.85 -23.02 20.46
N ALA A 318 7.00 -23.43 21.72
CA ALA A 318 8.26 -23.31 22.46
C ALA A 318 8.88 -21.90 22.45
N GLY A 319 8.04 -20.86 22.45
CA GLY A 319 8.45 -19.45 22.43
C GLY A 319 8.43 -18.79 21.04
N GLU A 320 8.31 -19.57 19.96
CA GLU A 320 8.10 -19.05 18.61
C GLU A 320 6.62 -18.90 18.30
N ASN A 321 6.24 -17.76 17.76
CA ASN A 321 4.85 -17.41 17.53
C ASN A 321 4.47 -17.49 16.04
N VAL A 322 3.44 -18.28 15.75
CA VAL A 322 2.92 -18.46 14.39
C VAL A 322 1.55 -17.79 14.27
N PRO A 323 1.44 -16.65 13.57
CA PRO A 323 0.16 -15.97 13.36
C PRO A 323 -0.70 -16.67 12.31
N MET A 324 -1.94 -16.96 12.71
CA MET A 324 -2.95 -17.66 11.93
C MET A 324 -4.18 -16.78 11.75
N PHE A 325 -4.67 -16.68 10.52
CA PHE A 325 -5.92 -15.98 10.21
C PHE A 325 -7.04 -16.98 9.94
N ARG A 326 -8.16 -16.77 10.63
CA ARG A 326 -9.43 -17.41 10.27
C ARG A 326 -10.10 -16.58 9.20
N VAL A 327 -10.27 -17.15 8.03
CA VAL A 327 -10.81 -16.47 6.86
C VAL A 327 -12.15 -17.07 6.47
N ARG A 328 -13.14 -16.19 6.31
CA ARG A 328 -14.39 -16.53 5.67
C ARG A 328 -14.26 -16.28 4.17
N TRP A 329 -14.11 -17.39 3.44
CA TRP A 329 -13.89 -17.39 2.01
C TRP A 329 -15.13 -17.01 1.19
N ALA A 330 -14.88 -16.35 0.07
CA ALA A 330 -15.87 -15.95 -0.91
C ALA A 330 -16.42 -17.16 -1.68
N LYS A 331 -17.61 -16.97 -2.25
CA LYS A 331 -18.33 -17.93 -3.10
C LYS A 331 -18.44 -17.40 -4.52
N ASN A 332 -18.62 -18.32 -5.47
CA ASN A 332 -18.91 -18.00 -6.88
C ASN A 332 -17.94 -16.93 -7.42
N VAL A 333 -16.65 -17.18 -7.23
CA VAL A 333 -15.59 -16.34 -7.78
C VAL A 333 -15.61 -16.52 -9.30
N ILE A 334 -15.88 -15.44 -10.01
CA ILE A 334 -15.92 -15.42 -11.47
C ILE A 334 -14.91 -14.39 -11.93
N LYS A 335 -13.97 -14.84 -12.75
CA LYS A 335 -13.11 -13.96 -13.52
C LYS A 335 -13.87 -13.63 -14.81
N GLU A 336 -14.42 -12.44 -14.88
CA GLU A 336 -15.27 -12.06 -16.02
C GLU A 336 -14.39 -11.67 -17.21
N ASP A 337 -13.41 -10.79 -16.98
CA ASP A 337 -12.50 -10.28 -18.00
C ASP A 337 -11.04 -10.25 -17.51
N ARG A 338 -10.15 -9.62 -18.27
CA ARG A 338 -8.76 -9.38 -17.87
C ARG A 338 -8.64 -8.52 -16.60
N HIS A 339 -9.65 -7.70 -16.30
CA HIS A 339 -9.57 -6.62 -15.31
C HIS A 339 -10.38 -6.85 -14.03
N PHE A 340 -11.39 -7.72 -14.04
CA PHE A 340 -12.32 -7.89 -12.92
C PHE A 340 -12.49 -9.33 -12.49
N THR A 341 -12.38 -9.52 -11.18
CA THR A 341 -12.83 -10.73 -10.50
C THR A 341 -13.97 -10.35 -9.58
N THR A 342 -15.15 -10.94 -9.81
CA THR A 342 -16.36 -10.70 -9.03
C THR A 342 -16.69 -11.92 -8.18
N MET A 343 -17.25 -11.70 -7.00
CA MET A 343 -17.54 -12.77 -6.05
C MET A 343 -18.67 -12.39 -5.09
N VAL A 344 -19.11 -13.36 -4.28
CA VAL A 344 -20.07 -13.14 -3.20
C VAL A 344 -19.38 -13.45 -1.88
N ILE A 345 -19.30 -12.47 -0.98
CA ILE A 345 -18.80 -12.68 0.38
C ILE A 345 -19.99 -13.05 1.26
N PRO A 346 -20.02 -14.25 1.87
CA PRO A 346 -21.09 -14.63 2.78
C PRO A 346 -21.16 -13.70 3.99
N GLU A 347 -22.37 -13.42 4.48
CA GLU A 347 -22.54 -12.70 5.75
C GLU A 347 -22.09 -13.57 6.94
N ALA A 348 -21.54 -12.93 7.98
CA ALA A 348 -20.99 -13.57 9.18
C ALA A 348 -21.94 -14.55 9.89
N LYS A 349 -23.25 -14.34 9.76
CA LYS A 349 -24.28 -15.10 10.48
C LYS A 349 -25.15 -15.97 9.57
N SER A 350 -24.80 -16.09 8.28
CA SER A 350 -25.62 -16.82 7.32
C SER A 350 -25.49 -18.33 7.49
N LYS A 351 -26.56 -18.99 7.94
CA LYS A 351 -26.69 -20.47 8.01
C LYS A 351 -26.54 -21.15 6.63
N THR A 352 -26.65 -20.40 5.55
CA THR A 352 -26.51 -20.84 4.16
C THR A 352 -25.06 -20.88 3.68
N ALA A 353 -24.09 -20.71 4.59
CA ALA A 353 -22.66 -20.88 4.30
C ALA A 353 -22.33 -22.24 3.66
N GLY A 354 -23.13 -23.30 3.85
CA GLY A 354 -22.73 -24.67 3.57
C GLY A 354 -22.53 -25.15 2.11
N ALA A 355 -23.09 -24.54 1.06
CA ALA A 355 -23.22 -25.26 -0.23
C ALA A 355 -22.17 -24.96 -1.32
N LYS A 356 -21.46 -23.80 -1.30
CA LYS A 356 -20.53 -23.38 -2.37
C LYS A 356 -19.39 -22.45 -1.90
N VAL A 357 -18.89 -22.60 -0.67
CA VAL A 357 -17.71 -21.85 -0.19
C VAL A 357 -16.45 -22.45 -0.81
N THR A 358 -15.65 -21.61 -1.47
CA THR A 358 -14.29 -21.96 -1.90
C THR A 358 -13.49 -22.26 -0.62
N ALA A 359 -12.88 -23.44 -0.48
CA ALA A 359 -12.17 -23.86 0.75
C ALA A 359 -13.04 -23.96 2.02
N LYS A 360 -14.23 -24.56 1.93
CA LYS A 360 -15.15 -24.77 3.08
C LYS A 360 -14.50 -25.48 4.30
N TYR A 361 -13.52 -26.34 4.07
CA TYR A 361 -12.94 -27.20 5.11
C TYR A 361 -11.64 -26.65 5.71
N GLU A 362 -11.10 -25.56 5.13
CA GLU A 362 -9.82 -24.95 5.52
C GLU A 362 -10.02 -23.45 5.78
N PRO A 363 -10.60 -23.10 6.95
CA PRO A 363 -10.81 -21.71 7.31
C PRO A 363 -9.54 -21.02 7.83
N TRP A 364 -8.50 -21.78 8.19
CA TRP A 364 -7.28 -21.26 8.80
C TRP A 364 -6.16 -21.20 7.77
N VAL A 365 -5.46 -20.07 7.75
CA VAL A 365 -4.29 -19.84 6.90
C VAL A 365 -3.20 -19.11 7.66
N LEU A 366 -1.96 -19.28 7.22
CA LEU A 366 -0.83 -18.53 7.75
C LEU A 366 -0.94 -17.07 7.34
N ALA A 367 -0.70 -16.19 8.30
CA ALA A 367 -0.72 -14.75 8.05
C ALA A 367 0.42 -14.33 7.07
N SER A 368 1.51 -15.09 7.01
CA SER A 368 2.64 -14.85 6.09
C SER A 368 2.31 -15.19 4.63
N GLN A 369 1.29 -16.00 4.36
CA GLN A 369 0.94 -16.45 3.00
C GLN A 369 -0.22 -15.65 2.37
N VAL A 370 -0.76 -14.67 3.09
CA VAL A 370 -1.86 -13.85 2.60
C VAL A 370 -1.40 -12.45 2.20
N ASP A 371 -2.03 -11.93 1.17
CA ASP A 371 -1.96 -10.54 0.77
C ASP A 371 -3.27 -9.82 1.11
N GLN A 372 -3.18 -8.53 1.41
CA GLN A 372 -4.37 -7.71 1.62
C GLN A 372 -5.09 -7.42 0.29
N CYS A 373 -6.41 -7.49 0.31
CA CYS A 373 -7.27 -7.00 -0.76
C CYS A 373 -8.46 -6.26 -0.16
N PHE A 374 -9.14 -5.46 -0.98
CA PHE A 374 -10.34 -4.74 -0.57
C PHE A 374 -11.47 -5.00 -1.56
N PHE A 375 -12.71 -4.85 -1.09
CA PHE A 375 -13.92 -5.28 -1.80
C PHE A 375 -14.86 -4.12 -2.00
N ILE A 376 -15.18 -3.84 -3.25
CA ILE A 376 -16.12 -2.79 -3.67
C ILE A 376 -17.40 -3.46 -4.17
N THR A 377 -18.56 -2.99 -3.73
CA THR A 377 -19.85 -3.46 -4.27
C THR A 377 -19.93 -3.22 -5.77
N ASP A 378 -20.28 -4.23 -6.55
CA ASP A 378 -20.38 -4.11 -8.01
C ASP A 378 -21.62 -3.26 -8.37
N PRO A 379 -21.45 -2.08 -9.01
CA PRO A 379 -22.59 -1.23 -9.37
C PRO A 379 -23.49 -1.88 -10.42
N GLN A 380 -22.98 -2.79 -11.25
CA GLN A 380 -23.78 -3.52 -12.23
C GLN A 380 -24.60 -4.64 -11.58
N LYS A 381 -24.08 -5.25 -10.50
CA LYS A 381 -24.69 -6.38 -9.79
C LYS A 381 -24.47 -6.22 -8.27
N PRO A 382 -25.33 -5.47 -7.56
CA PRO A 382 -25.12 -5.16 -6.14
C PRO A 382 -25.08 -6.36 -5.19
N SER A 383 -25.51 -7.54 -5.65
CA SER A 383 -25.36 -8.81 -4.92
C SER A 383 -23.94 -9.37 -4.90
N ARG A 384 -23.00 -8.74 -5.63
CA ARG A 384 -21.61 -9.16 -5.78
C ARG A 384 -20.67 -8.04 -5.42
N VAL A 385 -19.43 -8.43 -5.14
CA VAL A 385 -18.31 -7.50 -4.91
C VAL A 385 -17.22 -7.73 -5.95
N VAL A 386 -16.54 -6.65 -6.31
CA VAL A 386 -15.31 -6.62 -7.10
C VAL A 386 -14.14 -6.56 -6.13
N VAL A 387 -13.12 -7.38 -6.36
CA VAL A 387 -11.87 -7.31 -5.59
C VAL A 387 -10.87 -6.34 -6.21
N ARG A 388 -10.19 -5.57 -5.36
CA ARG A 388 -9.05 -4.73 -5.69
C ARG A 388 -7.86 -5.05 -4.78
N ARG A 389 -6.65 -4.81 -5.27
CA ARG A 389 -5.42 -5.12 -4.52
C ARG A 389 -5.28 -4.14 -3.37
N GLY A 390 -4.95 -4.64 -2.19
CA GLY A 390 -4.61 -3.80 -1.03
C GLY A 390 -3.30 -3.08 -1.26
N LYS A 391 -3.09 -1.97 -0.55
CA LYS A 391 -1.84 -1.22 -0.60
C LYS A 391 -0.84 -1.85 0.36
N ARG A 392 0.24 -2.45 -0.17
CA ARG A 392 1.35 -2.96 0.64
C ARG A 392 2.13 -1.78 1.18
N SER A 393 2.12 -1.59 2.50
CA SER A 393 2.71 -0.42 3.14
C SER A 393 4.16 -0.71 3.53
N ILE A 394 5.02 -0.84 2.51
CA ILE A 394 6.47 -0.98 2.69
C ILE A 394 7.12 0.39 2.49
N ILE A 395 8.17 0.68 3.26
CA ILE A 395 9.01 1.86 3.11
C ILE A 395 9.57 1.84 1.67
N GLY A 396 9.10 2.74 0.79
CA GLY A 396 9.66 2.88 -0.55
C GLY A 396 8.78 2.58 -1.78
N MET A 397 7.45 2.69 -1.68
CA MET A 397 6.46 2.71 -2.79
C MET A 397 5.83 1.37 -3.21
N ASP A 398 4.67 1.50 -3.86
CA ASP A 398 3.66 0.49 -4.15
C ASP A 398 4.08 -0.52 -5.24
N GLY A 399 3.64 -1.78 -5.13
CA GLY A 399 3.58 -2.70 -6.27
C GLY A 399 4.86 -3.48 -6.63
N ALA A 400 5.77 -3.75 -5.70
CA ALA A 400 6.90 -4.64 -5.98
C ALA A 400 6.46 -6.12 -6.09
N ALA A 401 6.96 -6.81 -7.11
CA ALA A 401 6.77 -8.25 -7.31
C ALA A 401 7.80 -9.11 -6.55
N ASN A 402 8.92 -8.52 -6.09
CA ASN A 402 10.04 -9.23 -5.48
C ASN A 402 10.47 -8.56 -4.17
N GLU A 403 10.67 -9.37 -3.13
CA GLU A 403 11.11 -8.92 -1.81
C GLU A 403 12.61 -8.55 -1.76
N LEU A 404 13.40 -9.05 -2.73
CA LEU A 404 14.84 -8.80 -2.84
C LEU A 404 15.18 -7.40 -3.40
N ASP A 405 14.23 -6.70 -4.03
CA ASP A 405 14.43 -5.35 -4.57
C ASP A 405 14.32 -4.25 -3.48
N PHE A 406 14.15 -4.63 -2.21
CA PHE A 406 13.95 -3.70 -1.09
C PHE A 406 15.21 -3.43 -0.26
N ASP A 407 16.19 -4.33 -0.24
CA ASP A 407 17.42 -4.15 0.57
C ASP A 407 18.45 -3.19 -0.06
N GLN A 408 18.20 -2.72 -1.27
CA GLN A 408 18.97 -1.62 -1.84
C GLN A 408 18.34 -0.31 -1.36
N LYS A 409 18.97 0.28 -0.34
CA LYS A 409 18.73 1.65 0.13
C LYS A 409 18.33 2.54 -1.04
N ILE A 410 17.15 3.14 -0.95
CA ILE A 410 16.80 4.28 -1.81
C ILE A 410 17.92 5.32 -1.64
N PRO A 411 18.53 5.87 -2.71
CA PRO A 411 19.67 6.77 -2.62
C PRO A 411 19.42 8.09 -1.88
N PHE A 412 18.19 8.35 -1.44
CA PHE A 412 17.78 9.64 -0.88
C PHE A 412 17.85 9.73 0.64
N SER A 413 18.31 8.68 1.34
CA SER A 413 18.79 8.83 2.71
C SER A 413 20.27 9.25 2.69
N SER A 414 20.49 10.57 2.60
CA SER A 414 21.77 11.29 2.72
C SER A 414 22.96 10.80 1.87
N PRO A 415 23.81 11.69 1.34
CA PRO A 415 25.02 11.24 0.66
C PRO A 415 25.94 10.58 1.69
N SER A 416 26.00 9.26 1.69
CA SER A 416 27.13 8.55 2.27
C SER A 416 28.40 9.08 1.58
N ARG A 417 29.30 9.66 2.39
CA ARG A 417 30.58 10.21 1.95
C ARG A 417 31.29 9.27 0.96
N PRO A 418 31.98 9.80 -0.08
CA PRO A 418 33.01 9.03 -0.75
C PRO A 418 34.16 8.74 0.22
N ASP A 419 34.70 7.52 0.14
CA ASP A 419 35.88 7.09 0.88
C ASP A 419 37.04 8.08 0.72
N PRO A 420 37.69 8.53 1.81
CA PRO A 420 38.83 9.44 1.74
C PRO A 420 40.11 8.62 1.48
N LEU A 421 40.13 7.81 0.43
CA LEU A 421 41.35 7.17 -0.07
C LEU A 421 41.23 7.10 -1.58
N LEU A 422 41.72 8.16 -2.25
CA LEU A 422 42.34 8.21 -3.57
C LEU A 422 42.28 9.66 -4.09
N LEU A 423 43.13 10.52 -3.55
CA LEU A 423 43.58 11.71 -4.29
C LEU A 423 45.02 11.46 -4.74
N PRO A 424 45.32 11.54 -6.06
CA PRO A 424 46.68 11.47 -6.55
C PRO A 424 47.52 12.61 -5.97
N ARG A 425 48.71 12.25 -5.48
CA ARG A 425 49.81 13.19 -5.23
C ARG A 425 50.16 13.89 -6.54
N ASP A 426 50.20 15.23 -6.54
CA ASP A 426 51.41 16.02 -6.79
C ASP A 426 51.10 17.51 -6.96
N CYS A 427 52.17 18.30 -6.88
CA CYS A 427 52.30 19.75 -7.09
C CYS A 427 52.18 20.66 -5.84
N HIS A 428 53.29 20.72 -5.08
CA HIS A 428 53.76 21.97 -4.48
C HIS A 428 54.18 22.98 -5.58
N PRO A 429 54.10 24.31 -5.35
CA PRO A 429 55.29 25.00 -4.82
C PRO A 429 55.02 26.17 -3.83
N SER A 430 55.96 26.28 -2.88
CA SER A 430 56.55 27.50 -2.27
C SER A 430 55.68 28.60 -1.61
N SER A 431 55.78 28.67 -0.28
CA SER A 431 55.71 29.90 0.56
C SER A 431 56.97 30.79 0.35
N PRO A 432 56.98 32.10 0.70
CA PRO A 432 57.16 32.56 2.10
C PRO A 432 56.53 33.97 2.39
N PRO A 433 56.88 34.72 3.47
CA PRO A 433 56.31 34.58 4.81
C PRO A 433 55.74 35.88 5.46
N ALA A 434 55.01 35.69 6.57
CA ALA A 434 54.87 36.53 7.79
C ALA A 434 54.47 38.02 7.70
N THR A 435 53.37 38.39 8.38
CA THR A 435 53.37 39.49 9.38
C THR A 435 52.16 39.35 10.33
N VAL A 436 52.41 39.43 11.65
CA VAL A 436 51.42 39.69 12.71
C VAL A 436 51.78 41.03 13.36
N PRO A 437 50.79 41.87 13.73
CA PRO A 437 50.71 42.31 15.13
C PRO A 437 49.25 42.29 15.64
N ARG A 438 48.95 41.64 16.78
CA ARG A 438 48.96 42.17 18.17
C ARG A 438 48.06 43.39 18.40
N SER A 439 46.97 43.17 19.15
CA SER A 439 46.68 43.95 20.36
C SER A 439 45.87 43.10 21.35
N ALA A 440 46.24 43.22 22.61
CA ALA A 440 45.73 42.47 23.75
C ALA A 440 45.07 43.44 24.72
N SER A 441 44.01 43.01 25.40
CA SER A 441 43.74 43.44 26.78
C SER A 441 42.87 42.42 27.51
N ARG A 442 43.46 41.84 28.56
CA ARG A 442 42.80 41.16 29.68
C ARG A 442 42.05 42.19 30.53
N CYS A 443 40.98 41.76 31.22
CA CYS A 443 40.96 41.66 32.69
C CYS A 443 39.60 41.17 33.26
N HIS A 444 39.59 39.91 33.71
CA HIS A 444 39.16 39.37 35.03
C HIS A 444 37.75 39.55 35.65
N PRO A 445 37.38 38.66 36.61
CA PRO A 445 36.04 38.08 36.73
C PRO A 445 35.28 38.55 37.99
N SER A 446 33.98 38.33 38.04
CA SER A 446 33.24 38.39 39.30
C SER A 446 32.12 37.36 39.36
N SER A 447 32.03 36.78 40.55
CA SER A 447 31.18 35.69 40.99
C SER A 447 29.72 36.12 41.17
N ARG A 448 28.79 35.17 40.96
CA ARG A 448 27.62 34.97 41.85
C ARG A 448 26.89 33.66 41.51
N ARG A 449 26.61 32.88 42.57
CA ARG A 449 25.75 31.69 42.62
C ARG A 449 24.28 32.02 42.30
N PRO A 450 23.46 31.01 41.92
CA PRO A 450 22.04 31.18 41.62
C PRO A 450 21.17 31.11 42.89
N PRO A 451 19.96 31.71 42.92
CA PRO A 451 18.93 31.36 43.88
C PRO A 451 17.97 30.30 43.33
N SER A 452 17.57 29.42 44.24
CA SER A 452 16.63 28.31 44.13
C SER A 452 15.15 28.70 44.29
N LEU A 453 14.26 27.79 43.90
CA LEU A 453 12.83 27.52 44.32
C LEU A 453 11.75 27.81 43.25
N PRO A 454 10.54 27.20 43.32
CA PRO A 454 10.13 25.88 43.80
C PRO A 454 9.13 25.14 42.87
N CYS A 455 8.78 23.91 43.25
CA CYS A 455 7.73 23.04 42.69
C CYS A 455 6.31 23.59 42.94
N ALA A 456 5.39 23.46 41.98
CA ALA A 456 3.94 23.58 42.19
C ALA A 456 3.13 22.79 41.12
N THR A 457 2.10 22.11 41.62
CA THR A 457 1.12 21.20 40.98
C THR A 457 0.11 21.89 40.05
N PRO A 458 -0.68 21.12 39.24
CA PRO A 458 -1.57 21.66 38.20
C PRO A 458 -3.03 21.85 38.70
N PRO A 459 -3.82 22.73 38.06
CA PRO A 459 -5.28 22.68 38.10
C PRO A 459 -5.93 22.49 36.70
N PRO A 460 -7.26 22.23 36.64
CA PRO A 460 -7.82 21.17 35.78
C PRO A 460 -8.57 21.63 34.52
N THR A 461 -8.96 20.62 33.74
CA THR A 461 -9.90 20.56 32.60
C THR A 461 -11.28 21.19 32.87
N ASP A 462 -11.85 21.91 31.89
CA ASP A 462 -13.20 21.60 31.36
C ASP A 462 -13.64 22.46 30.14
N ARG A 463 -14.33 21.76 29.22
CA ARG A 463 -15.52 22.14 28.40
C ARG A 463 -15.42 22.89 27.05
N HIS A 464 -16.05 22.23 26.07
CA HIS A 464 -16.53 22.64 24.75
C HIS A 464 -17.29 23.98 24.68
N PRO A 465 -17.38 24.60 23.48
CA PRO A 465 -18.50 25.46 23.12
C PRO A 465 -19.43 24.82 22.05
N SER A 466 -20.73 25.11 22.21
CA SER A 466 -21.84 24.94 21.26
C SER A 466 -22.51 26.32 21.07
N PRO A 467 -23.40 26.50 20.08
CA PRO A 467 -23.38 27.66 19.18
C PRO A 467 -24.20 28.87 19.64
N GLU A 468 -23.76 30.07 19.25
CA GLU A 468 -24.47 31.33 19.52
C GLU A 468 -25.68 31.55 18.59
N GLN A 469 -26.75 32.04 19.22
CA GLN A 469 -28.06 32.37 18.68
C GLN A 469 -28.05 33.78 18.03
N ARG A 470 -28.74 33.93 16.88
CA ARG A 470 -29.12 35.23 16.31
C ARG A 470 -30.45 35.72 16.93
N PRO A 471 -30.64 37.03 17.18
CA PRO A 471 -31.91 37.56 17.64
C PRO A 471 -32.88 37.91 16.49
N LEU A 472 -34.17 37.69 16.75
CA LEU A 472 -35.36 38.09 15.98
C LEU A 472 -35.89 39.46 16.46
N LEU A 473 -36.31 40.31 15.52
CA LEU A 473 -37.26 41.42 15.72
C LEU A 473 -38.10 41.55 14.42
N ASP A 474 -39.40 41.81 14.56
CA ASP A 474 -40.48 41.84 13.54
C ASP A 474 -41.33 43.14 13.73
N PRO A 475 -42.44 43.41 13.00
CA PRO A 475 -42.62 43.91 11.63
C PRO A 475 -43.26 45.32 11.53
N GLY A 476 -43.32 45.92 10.32
CA GLY A 476 -44.38 46.88 9.95
C GLY A 476 -43.97 48.11 9.11
N GLY A 477 -44.47 48.20 7.87
CA GLY A 477 -44.44 49.42 7.05
C GLY A 477 -44.79 49.19 5.58
N GLN A 478 -45.94 49.71 5.12
CA GLN A 478 -46.55 49.54 3.78
C GLN A 478 -46.17 50.66 2.77
N ILE A 479 -45.89 50.26 1.50
CA ILE A 479 -46.34 50.83 0.18
C ILE A 479 -45.72 52.22 -0.26
N PRO A 480 -45.50 52.56 -1.58
CA PRO A 480 -46.04 51.98 -2.83
C PRO A 480 -45.08 51.61 -3.97
N SER A 481 -45.73 50.93 -4.93
CA SER A 481 -45.37 50.48 -6.28
C SER A 481 -44.92 51.54 -7.30
N THR A 482 -43.92 51.19 -8.10
CA THR A 482 -43.80 51.68 -9.49
C THR A 482 -43.32 50.55 -10.40
N SER A 483 -44.06 50.35 -11.49
CA SER A 483 -44.01 49.26 -12.45
C SER A 483 -42.86 49.43 -13.45
N ILE A 484 -42.07 48.37 -13.71
CA ILE A 484 -41.16 48.27 -14.86
C ILE A 484 -41.38 46.88 -15.52
N PRO A 485 -41.45 46.76 -16.86
CA PRO A 485 -41.98 45.58 -17.54
C PRO A 485 -41.05 44.36 -17.52
N LEU A 486 -41.67 43.18 -17.49
CA LEU A 486 -41.06 41.84 -17.47
C LEU A 486 -40.26 41.52 -18.75
N LEU A 487 -39.00 41.13 -18.58
CA LEU A 487 -38.27 40.28 -19.53
C LEU A 487 -38.68 38.81 -19.28
N PRO A 488 -38.73 37.94 -20.31
CA PRO A 488 -39.12 36.55 -20.15
C PRO A 488 -38.07 35.78 -19.31
N PRO A 489 -38.47 34.73 -18.59
CA PRO A 489 -37.57 33.99 -17.72
C PRO A 489 -36.48 33.29 -18.54
N VAL A 490 -35.23 33.56 -18.17
CA VAL A 490 -34.06 32.79 -18.58
C VAL A 490 -34.33 31.31 -18.26
N ALA A 491 -34.20 30.46 -19.27
CA ALA A 491 -34.31 29.02 -19.13
C ALA A 491 -33.41 28.54 -17.99
N SER A 492 -33.96 27.69 -17.13
CA SER A 492 -33.19 26.98 -16.11
C SER A 492 -32.03 26.22 -16.78
N PRO A 493 -30.83 26.17 -16.17
CA PRO A 493 -29.73 25.40 -16.73
C PRO A 493 -30.15 23.92 -16.83
N PRO A 494 -29.73 23.20 -17.89
CA PRO A 494 -30.13 21.81 -18.07
C PRO A 494 -29.68 21.00 -16.86
N ARG A 495 -30.58 20.17 -16.34
CA ARG A 495 -30.24 19.14 -15.36
C ARG A 495 -29.31 18.14 -16.05
N PHE A 496 -28.01 18.30 -15.81
CA PHE A 496 -26.98 17.34 -16.22
C PHE A 496 -27.40 15.93 -15.78
N THR A 497 -27.39 14.99 -16.72
CA THR A 497 -27.62 13.57 -16.41
C THR A 497 -26.44 13.03 -15.60
N ALA A 498 -26.62 11.89 -14.93
CA ALA A 498 -25.52 11.26 -14.21
C ALA A 498 -24.34 10.90 -15.14
N GLY A 499 -24.61 10.65 -16.43
CA GLY A 499 -23.60 10.43 -17.47
C GLY A 499 -22.75 11.66 -17.73
N ASP A 500 -23.37 12.85 -17.87
CA ASP A 500 -22.64 14.11 -18.15
C ASP A 500 -21.71 14.51 -16.99
N ARG A 501 -22.14 14.26 -15.75
CA ARG A 501 -21.29 14.53 -14.57
C ARG A 501 -20.11 13.58 -14.47
N LEU A 502 -20.30 12.34 -14.93
CA LEU A 502 -19.26 11.31 -14.88
C LEU A 502 -18.26 11.51 -16.02
N SER A 503 -18.70 11.95 -17.20
CA SER A 503 -17.80 12.35 -18.28
C SER A 503 -16.93 13.53 -17.85
N HIS A 504 -17.48 14.54 -17.17
CA HIS A 504 -16.68 15.62 -16.58
C HIS A 504 -15.66 15.12 -15.56
N LEU A 505 -16.05 14.21 -14.65
CA LEU A 505 -15.13 13.63 -13.67
C LEU A 505 -14.00 12.82 -14.33
N VAL A 506 -14.32 12.04 -15.37
CA VAL A 506 -13.32 11.32 -16.17
C VAL A 506 -12.37 12.30 -16.86
N CYS A 507 -12.91 13.39 -17.41
CA CYS A 507 -12.10 14.43 -18.04
C CYS A 507 -11.12 15.05 -17.03
N ASP A 508 -11.63 15.51 -15.88
CA ASP A 508 -10.83 16.14 -14.84
C ASP A 508 -9.74 15.19 -14.31
N LEU A 509 -10.08 13.91 -14.07
CA LEU A 509 -9.11 12.91 -13.60
C LEU A 509 -8.00 12.62 -14.63
N VAL A 510 -8.35 12.52 -15.91
CA VAL A 510 -7.37 12.25 -16.99
C VAL A 510 -6.45 13.45 -17.18
N LEU A 511 -7.00 14.67 -17.12
CA LEU A 511 -6.23 15.91 -17.25
C LEU A 511 -5.28 16.14 -16.07
N ASP A 512 -5.76 15.94 -14.83
CA ASP A 512 -4.95 16.09 -13.63
C ASP A 512 -3.75 15.13 -13.63
N LEU A 513 -3.97 13.87 -14.02
CA LEU A 513 -2.90 12.87 -14.08
C LEU A 513 -1.91 13.11 -15.23
N ALA A 514 -2.40 13.51 -16.40
CA ALA A 514 -1.54 13.91 -17.51
C ALA A 514 -0.63 15.08 -17.10
N ALA A 515 -1.15 16.06 -16.35
CA ALA A 515 -0.37 17.16 -15.81
C ALA A 515 0.71 16.72 -14.81
N GLU A 516 0.37 15.78 -13.93
CA GLU A 516 1.28 15.37 -12.86
C GLU A 516 2.39 14.44 -13.30
N GLU A 517 2.14 13.58 -14.29
CA GLU A 517 3.16 12.69 -14.84
C GLU A 517 4.13 13.42 -15.79
N GLN A 518 3.81 14.66 -16.19
CA GLN A 518 4.54 15.38 -17.25
C GLN A 518 5.01 16.79 -16.89
N HIS A 519 4.80 17.23 -15.65
CA HIS A 519 5.31 18.54 -15.22
C HIS A 519 6.85 18.65 -15.29
N LEU A 520 7.59 17.54 -15.41
CA LEU A 520 9.02 17.58 -15.74
C LEU A 520 9.30 17.87 -17.22
N VAL A 521 8.40 17.49 -18.14
CA VAL A 521 8.56 17.75 -19.58
C VAL A 521 8.30 19.23 -19.86
N CYS A 522 7.28 19.85 -19.25
CA CYS A 522 6.99 21.26 -19.48
C CYS A 522 8.08 22.23 -18.99
N ASP A 523 8.83 21.89 -17.93
CA ASP A 523 9.96 22.71 -17.46
C ASP A 523 11.26 22.47 -18.24
N LEU A 524 11.35 21.38 -19.02
CA LEU A 524 12.47 21.06 -19.92
C LEU A 524 12.19 21.38 -21.40
N VAL A 525 10.95 21.74 -21.74
CA VAL A 525 10.54 22.15 -23.10
C VAL A 525 10.29 23.68 -23.19
N PRO A 526 11.30 24.54 -22.98
CA PRO A 526 11.28 25.87 -23.62
C PRO A 526 11.63 25.81 -25.11
N ASP A 527 12.20 24.71 -25.63
CA ASP A 527 12.91 24.72 -26.92
C ASP A 527 12.27 23.94 -28.08
N LEU A 528 11.10 23.32 -27.92
CA LEU A 528 10.42 22.70 -29.08
C LEU A 528 9.57 23.71 -29.89
N ALA A 529 9.20 24.85 -29.29
CA ALA A 529 8.50 25.92 -30.02
C ALA A 529 9.45 26.73 -30.93
N THR A 530 10.75 26.68 -30.70
CA THR A 530 11.77 27.39 -31.48
C THR A 530 12.27 26.58 -32.68
N GLU A 531 12.31 25.24 -32.61
CA GLU A 531 12.69 24.41 -33.76
C GLU A 531 11.66 24.41 -34.89
N GLU A 532 10.36 24.46 -34.58
CA GLU A 532 9.31 24.51 -35.61
C GLU A 532 9.26 25.87 -36.34
N GLN A 533 9.60 26.96 -35.66
CA GLN A 533 9.74 28.28 -36.28
C GLN A 533 11.03 28.40 -37.12
N HIS A 534 12.13 27.76 -36.70
CA HIS A 534 13.38 27.76 -37.47
C HIS A 534 13.32 26.86 -38.72
N ALA A 535 12.59 25.74 -38.68
CA ALA A 535 12.38 24.88 -39.84
C ALA A 535 11.50 25.56 -40.92
N THR A 536 10.53 26.36 -40.50
CA THR A 536 9.63 27.09 -41.40
C THR A 536 10.37 28.26 -42.10
N LEU A 537 11.19 29.01 -41.37
CA LEU A 537 12.03 30.10 -41.91
C LEU A 537 13.16 29.59 -42.83
N ALA A 538 13.75 28.43 -42.53
CA ALA A 538 14.75 27.80 -43.40
C ALA A 538 14.14 27.25 -44.70
N GLY A 539 12.87 26.82 -44.67
CA GLY A 539 12.11 26.40 -45.85
C GLY A 539 11.74 27.56 -46.79
N GLU A 540 11.41 28.73 -46.23
CA GLU A 540 11.08 29.94 -47.02
C GLU A 540 12.32 30.61 -47.62
N ALA A 541 13.44 30.64 -46.90
CA ALA A 541 14.71 31.16 -47.43
C ALA A 541 15.25 30.30 -48.60
N ARG A 542 14.97 28.99 -48.60
CA ARG A 542 15.40 28.08 -49.67
C ARG A 542 14.52 28.16 -50.92
N ARG A 543 13.25 28.57 -50.80
CA ARG A 543 12.38 28.89 -51.97
C ARG A 543 12.74 30.22 -52.61
N ALA A 544 13.08 31.25 -51.82
CA ALA A 544 13.46 32.56 -52.35
C ALA A 544 14.82 32.59 -53.11
N ALA A 545 15.68 31.60 -52.89
CA ALA A 545 16.98 31.46 -53.58
C ALA A 545 16.92 30.63 -54.88
N LEU A 546 15.78 30.00 -55.19
CA LEU A 546 15.56 29.24 -56.43
C LEU A 546 14.75 30.02 -57.47
N ASP A 547 14.11 31.13 -57.08
CA ASP A 547 13.34 32.04 -57.96
C ASP A 547 14.09 33.35 -58.30
N ARG A 548 15.40 33.43 -58.01
CA ARG A 548 16.33 34.44 -58.55
C ARG A 548 17.41 33.75 -59.35
#